data_AF-A0AAW3BLH5-F1
#
_entry.id   AF-A0AAW3BLH5-F1
#
_cell.length_a   1.000
_cell.length_b   1.000
_cell.length_c   1.000
_cell.angle_alpha   90.00
_cell.angle_beta   90.00
_cell.angle_gamma   90.00
#
_symmetry.space_group_name_H-M   'P 1'
#
loop_
_entity.id
_entity.type
_entity.pdbx_description
1 polymer ?
#
loop_
_entity_poly.entity_id
_entity_poly.type
_entity_poly.pdbx_seq_one_letter_code
_entity_poly.pdbx_strand_id
1 'polypeptide(L)'
;MCSTLFLMTQNTELRQECERCCIAGEGDAADDVTYVSGRIELRNIAHVMESWEVSSLTIFKRKYKSEPYFKHLSFVEKSSLLFPQVVLVGSDPQDVLTLQIAGWPPETIHDLFRKKIKVK
;
A
#
# COMPACT_ATOMS: atom_id res chain seq x y z
N MET A 1 19.04 10.38 6.87
CA MET A 1 18.41 10.64 8.19
C MET A 1 19.31 10.27 9.37
N CYS A 2 20.05 9.15 9.37
CA CYS A 2 20.92 8.77 10.50
C CYS A 2 22.11 9.70 10.78
N SER A 3 22.65 10.37 9.75
CA SER A 3 23.70 11.39 9.89
C SER A 3 23.24 12.62 10.68
N THR A 4 21.96 13.01 10.55
CA THR A 4 21.36 14.11 11.33
C THR A 4 21.19 13.73 12.81
N LEU A 5 20.82 12.47 13.09
CA LEU A 5 20.71 11.95 14.45
C LEU A 5 22.06 12.03 15.19
N PHE A 6 23.16 11.66 14.52
CA PHE A 6 24.49 11.77 15.08
C PHE A 6 24.89 13.21 15.36
N LEU A 7 24.58 14.14 14.44
CA LEU A 7 24.92 15.55 14.62
C LEU A 7 24.26 16.16 15.87
N MET A 8 23.03 15.74 16.18
CA MET A 8 22.24 16.24 17.31
C MET A 8 22.56 15.55 18.64
N THR A 9 22.98 14.29 18.61
CA THR A 9 23.16 13.47 19.82
C THR A 9 24.62 13.22 20.17
N GLN A 10 25.53 13.38 19.21
CA GLN A 10 26.93 12.95 19.25
C GLN A 10 27.12 11.49 19.71
N ASN A 11 26.07 10.68 19.64
CA ASN A 11 26.06 9.33 20.14
C ASN A 11 26.28 8.34 18.98
N THR A 12 27.44 7.69 18.99
CA THR A 12 27.84 6.73 17.96
C THR A 12 27.04 5.44 18.01
N GLU A 13 26.59 4.99 19.18
CA GLU A 13 25.77 3.77 19.32
C GLU A 13 24.38 3.96 18.71
N LEU A 14 23.72 5.08 19.02
CA LEU A 14 22.43 5.48 18.43
C LEU A 14 22.51 5.66 16.91
N ARG A 15 23.62 6.23 16.42
CA ARG A 15 23.88 6.32 14.98
C ARG A 15 23.99 4.92 14.35
N GLN A 16 24.77 4.02 14.96
CA GLN A 16 24.94 2.66 14.46
C GLN A 16 23.64 1.85 14.55
N GLU A 17 22.79 2.10 15.54
CA GLU A 17 21.46 1.50 15.65
C GLU A 17 20.54 2.01 14.52
N CYS A 18 20.55 3.31 14.22
CA CYS A 18 19.83 3.88 13.09
C CYS A 18 20.33 3.32 11.74
N GLU A 19 21.65 3.25 11.55
CA GLU A 19 22.26 2.68 10.36
C GLU A 19 21.91 1.19 10.23
N ARG A 20 21.87 0.44 11.33
CA ARG A 20 21.40 -0.95 11.36
C ARG A 20 19.91 -1.09 11.08
N CYS A 21 19.07 -0.19 11.58
CA CYS A 21 17.62 -0.20 11.32
C CYS A 21 17.29 0.02 9.84
N CYS A 22 18.13 0.78 9.12
CA CYS A 22 17.98 0.98 7.68
C CYS A 22 18.53 -0.18 6.83
N ILE A 23 19.30 -1.09 7.42
CA ILE A 23 19.84 -2.30 6.74
C ILE A 23 19.01 -3.54 7.11
N ALA A 24 18.39 -3.56 8.30
CA ALA A 24 17.42 -4.56 8.71
C ALA A 24 16.01 -4.20 8.22
N GLY A 25 15.78 -4.40 6.93
CA GLY A 25 14.46 -4.21 6.31
C GLY A 25 14.34 -4.66 4.85
N GLU A 26 15.39 -5.26 4.27
CA GLU A 26 15.32 -5.97 3.00
C GLU A 26 15.31 -7.49 3.27
N GLY A 27 14.19 -7.99 3.79
CA GLY A 27 13.92 -9.43 3.89
C GLY A 27 13.28 -9.89 5.20
N ASP A 28 12.27 -10.76 5.07
CA ASP A 28 11.69 -11.61 6.11
C ASP A 28 10.66 -11.04 7.10
N ALA A 29 9.45 -10.80 6.58
CA ALA A 29 8.20 -11.30 7.22
C ALA A 29 6.92 -11.01 6.41
N ALA A 30 6.95 -10.07 5.45
CA ALA A 30 5.73 -9.66 4.72
C ALA A 30 5.76 -9.93 3.20
N ASP A 31 6.87 -10.46 2.65
CA ASP A 31 7.02 -10.66 1.21
C ASP A 31 6.44 -11.96 0.66
N ASP A 32 6.37 -13.01 1.47
CA ASP A 32 5.79 -14.31 1.09
C ASP A 32 4.28 -14.44 1.34
N VAL A 33 3.67 -13.47 2.02
CA VAL A 33 2.22 -13.48 2.24
C VAL A 33 1.53 -13.04 0.95
N THR A 34 1.00 -14.03 0.23
CA THR A 34 0.13 -13.81 -0.93
C THR A 34 -1.33 -13.75 -0.49
N TYR A 35 -2.00 -12.66 -0.86
CA TYR A 35 -3.38 -12.37 -0.51
C TYR A 35 -4.33 -12.91 -1.60
N VAL A 36 -5.55 -13.29 -1.21
CA VAL A 36 -6.55 -13.84 -2.15
C VAL A 36 -7.46 -12.76 -2.72
N SER A 37 -7.55 -11.62 -2.04
CA SER A 37 -8.33 -10.47 -2.50
C SER A 37 -7.79 -9.16 -1.94
N GLY A 38 -8.18 -8.06 -2.59
CA GLY A 38 -7.94 -6.71 -2.11
C GLY A 38 -9.20 -5.87 -2.19
N ARG A 39 -9.30 -4.88 -1.33
CA ARG A 39 -10.30 -3.82 -1.47
C ARG A 39 -9.66 -2.45 -1.29
N ILE A 40 -10.06 -1.52 -2.14
CA ILE A 40 -9.71 -0.12 -2.01
C ILE A 40 -10.88 0.57 -1.32
N GLU A 41 -10.65 1.02 -0.10
CA GLU A 41 -11.63 1.72 0.67
C GLU A 41 -11.48 3.23 0.44
N LEU A 42 -12.58 3.89 0.09
CA LEU A 42 -12.64 5.28 -0.34
C LEU A 42 -13.74 6.02 0.41
N ARG A 43 -13.60 7.35 0.50
CA ARG A 43 -14.68 8.25 0.89
C ARG A 43 -15.36 8.76 -0.37
N ASN A 44 -16.71 8.74 -0.41
CA ASN A 44 -17.48 9.29 -1.52
C ASN A 44 -17.03 8.73 -2.87
N ILE A 45 -17.24 7.42 -3.07
CA ILE A 45 -16.79 6.69 -4.27
C ILE A 45 -17.28 7.37 -5.54
N ALA A 46 -18.55 7.81 -5.55
CA ALA A 46 -19.13 8.50 -6.68
C ALA A 46 -18.29 9.72 -7.07
N HIS A 47 -17.95 10.59 -6.12
CA HIS A 47 -17.13 11.76 -6.40
C HIS A 47 -15.70 11.41 -6.87
N VAL A 48 -15.01 10.48 -6.20
CA VAL A 48 -13.63 10.10 -6.57
C VAL A 48 -13.57 9.40 -7.93
N MET A 49 -14.62 8.62 -8.24
CA MET A 49 -14.79 7.88 -9.48
C MET A 49 -15.59 8.64 -10.53
N GLU A 50 -15.96 9.90 -10.34
CA GLU A 50 -16.59 10.77 -11.35
C GLU A 50 -15.78 12.04 -11.60
N SER A 51 -14.92 12.47 -10.67
CA SER A 51 -13.92 13.51 -10.88
C SER A 51 -12.78 12.99 -11.76
N TRP A 52 -13.12 12.65 -12.99
CA TRP A 52 -12.26 12.23 -14.08
C TRP A 52 -11.54 13.50 -14.54
N GLU A 53 -10.25 13.71 -14.26
CA GLU A 53 -9.18 13.19 -15.11
C GLU A 53 -7.81 13.06 -14.40
N VAL A 54 -7.69 13.42 -13.11
CA VAL A 54 -6.36 13.62 -12.46
C VAL A 54 -6.10 12.73 -11.23
N SER A 55 -7.09 12.03 -10.68
CA SER A 55 -6.83 11.21 -9.47
C SER A 55 -6.06 9.94 -9.80
N SER A 56 -4.99 9.65 -9.03
CA SER A 56 -4.16 8.45 -9.23
C SER A 56 -4.97 7.16 -9.23
N LEU A 57 -6.04 7.10 -8.43
CA LEU A 57 -6.93 5.95 -8.34
C LEU A 57 -7.80 5.77 -9.58
N THR A 58 -8.30 6.85 -10.18
CA THR A 58 -9.03 6.80 -11.44
C THR A 58 -8.12 6.37 -12.58
N ILE A 59 -6.89 6.87 -12.62
CA ILE A 59 -5.88 6.45 -13.60
C ILE A 59 -5.55 4.97 -13.42
N PHE A 60 -5.28 4.53 -12.19
CA PHE A 60 -5.02 3.12 -11.86
C PHE A 60 -6.16 2.22 -12.36
N LYS A 61 -7.41 2.55 -11.98
CA LYS A 61 -8.60 1.78 -12.36
C LYS A 61 -8.76 1.69 -13.88
N ARG A 62 -8.52 2.78 -14.61
CA ARG A 62 -8.66 2.82 -16.07
C ARG A 62 -7.54 2.04 -16.77
N LYS A 63 -6.29 2.28 -16.36
CA LYS A 63 -5.08 1.74 -17.00
C LYS A 63 -4.91 0.24 -16.77
N TYR A 64 -5.27 -0.26 -15.58
CA TYR A 64 -4.97 -1.63 -15.16
C TYR A 64 -6.22 -2.52 -14.99
N LYS A 65 -7.38 -2.09 -15.48
CA LYS A 65 -8.64 -2.86 -15.38
C LYS A 65 -8.54 -4.27 -15.95
N SER A 66 -7.73 -4.46 -16.98
CA SER A 66 -7.53 -5.74 -17.67
C SER A 66 -6.53 -6.67 -16.97
N GLU A 67 -5.88 -6.21 -15.90
CA GLU A 67 -4.91 -7.03 -15.18
C GLU A 67 -5.59 -8.23 -14.51
N PRO A 68 -4.95 -9.42 -14.48
CA PRO A 68 -5.58 -10.62 -13.93
C PRO A 68 -5.98 -10.51 -12.45
N TYR A 69 -5.24 -9.74 -11.64
CA TYR A 69 -5.57 -9.52 -10.24
C TYR A 69 -6.82 -8.64 -10.04
N PHE A 70 -7.23 -7.89 -11.07
CA PHE A 70 -8.29 -6.89 -10.95
C PHE A 70 -9.65 -7.53 -10.62
N LYS A 71 -9.87 -8.78 -11.05
CA LYS A 71 -11.07 -9.58 -10.69
C LYS A 71 -11.20 -9.87 -9.19
N HIS A 72 -10.09 -9.75 -8.45
CA HIS A 72 -10.02 -9.94 -7.00
C HIS A 72 -10.05 -8.62 -6.22
N LEU A 73 -10.23 -7.49 -6.91
CA LEU A 73 -10.31 -6.17 -6.32
C LEU A 73 -11.76 -5.69 -6.22
N SER A 74 -12.08 -5.09 -5.08
CA SER A 74 -13.33 -4.36 -4.88
C SER A 74 -13.05 -2.91 -4.47
N PHE A 75 -13.96 -2.01 -4.81
CA PHE A 75 -13.94 -0.61 -4.38
C PHE A 75 -15.10 -0.42 -3.41
N VAL A 76 -14.80 -0.02 -2.17
CA VAL A 76 -15.80 0.01 -1.08
C VAL A 76 -15.84 1.39 -0.46
N GLU A 77 -17.06 1.92 -0.28
CA GLU A 77 -17.26 3.20 0.36
C GLU A 77 -17.29 3.03 1.88
N LYS A 78 -16.51 3.85 2.59
CA LYS A 78 -16.51 3.89 4.05
C LYS A 78 -16.29 5.31 4.56
N SER A 79 -16.59 5.52 5.85
CA SER A 79 -16.57 6.83 6.52
C SER A 79 -15.44 7.02 7.56
N SER A 80 -14.47 6.10 7.63
CA SER A 80 -13.23 6.26 8.41
C SER A 80 -12.42 7.53 8.06
N LEU A 81 -11.62 8.00 9.01
CA LEU A 81 -10.70 9.14 8.85
C LEU A 81 -9.45 8.80 8.01
N LEU A 82 -9.18 7.52 7.82
CA LEU A 82 -7.94 7.00 7.23
C LEU A 82 -8.14 6.58 5.76
N PHE A 83 -8.58 7.50 4.90
CA PHE A 83 -8.77 7.24 3.46
C PHE A 83 -7.92 8.15 2.56
N PRO A 84 -7.58 7.70 1.34
CA PRO A 84 -7.84 6.37 0.76
C PRO A 84 -6.91 5.29 1.30
N GLN A 85 -7.41 4.06 1.44
CA GLN A 85 -6.61 2.92 1.91
C GLN A 85 -6.87 1.63 1.13
N VAL A 86 -5.87 0.77 1.10
CA VAL A 86 -5.96 -0.60 0.59
C VAL A 86 -6.07 -1.54 1.78
N VAL A 87 -6.96 -2.53 1.67
CA VAL A 87 -7.01 -3.67 2.57
C VAL A 87 -6.82 -4.94 1.76
N LEU A 88 -5.76 -5.69 2.05
CA LEU A 88 -5.50 -7.01 1.47
C LEU A 88 -5.96 -8.08 2.45
N VAL A 89 -6.61 -9.13 1.95
CA VAL A 89 -7.15 -10.23 2.77
C VAL A 89 -6.56 -11.55 2.30
N GLY A 90 -5.94 -12.28 3.23
CA GLY A 90 -5.33 -13.59 3.03
C GLY A 90 -6.35 -14.72 2.98
N SER A 91 -5.87 -15.96 2.98
CA SER A 91 -6.76 -17.14 3.05
C SER A 91 -7.36 -17.30 4.45
N ASP A 92 -6.61 -16.91 5.48
CA ASP A 92 -7.14 -16.73 6.83
C ASP A 92 -7.73 -15.29 6.95
N PRO A 93 -8.97 -15.12 7.42
CA PRO A 93 -9.56 -13.81 7.67
C PRO A 93 -8.79 -12.92 8.65
N GLN A 94 -7.89 -13.48 9.46
CA GLN A 94 -6.99 -12.72 10.36
C GLN A 94 -5.78 -12.13 9.61
N ASP A 95 -5.45 -12.67 8.43
CA ASP A 95 -4.35 -12.18 7.60
C ASP A 95 -4.79 -10.95 6.81
N VAL A 96 -4.85 -9.82 7.50
CA VAL A 96 -5.30 -8.55 6.93
C VAL A 96 -4.19 -7.52 6.98
N LEU A 97 -3.82 -6.99 5.81
CA LEU A 97 -2.91 -5.84 5.72
C LEU A 97 -3.67 -4.61 5.28
N THR A 98 -3.55 -3.53 6.05
CA THR A 98 -4.15 -2.22 5.72
C THR A 98 -3.07 -1.18 5.47
N LEU A 99 -3.13 -0.50 4.33
CA LEU A 99 -2.16 0.50 3.90
C LEU A 99 -2.85 1.79 3.48
N GLN A 100 -2.38 2.93 4.00
CA GLN A 100 -2.77 4.25 3.48
C GLN A 100 -2.11 4.47 2.12
N ILE A 101 -2.90 4.86 1.12
CA ILE A 101 -2.42 5.06 -0.25
C ILE A 101 -2.67 6.49 -0.77
N ALA A 102 -2.94 7.43 0.15
CA ALA A 102 -3.06 8.84 -0.18
C ALA A 102 -1.78 9.33 -0.88
N GLY A 103 -1.92 9.94 -2.06
CA GLY A 103 -0.79 10.46 -2.84
C GLY A 103 0.06 9.43 -3.57
N TRP A 104 -0.28 8.14 -3.49
CA TRP A 104 0.46 7.11 -4.22
C TRP A 104 0.28 7.25 -5.74
N PRO A 105 1.35 7.06 -6.53
CA PRO A 105 1.25 6.95 -7.98
C PRO A 105 0.42 5.73 -8.41
N PRO A 106 -0.28 5.79 -9.56
CA PRO A 106 -1.02 4.66 -10.12
C PRO A 106 -0.17 3.38 -10.27
N GLU A 107 1.08 3.54 -10.68
CA GLU A 107 2.06 2.47 -10.90
C GLU A 107 2.41 1.75 -9.59
N THR A 108 2.57 2.51 -8.50
CA THR A 108 2.85 1.95 -7.17
C THR A 108 1.67 1.12 -6.65
N ILE A 109 0.45 1.60 -6.89
CA ILE A 109 -0.78 0.85 -6.55
C ILE A 109 -0.86 -0.42 -7.39
N HIS A 110 -0.53 -0.35 -8.68
CA HIS A 110 -0.45 -1.52 -9.56
C HIS A 110 0.57 -2.56 -9.08
N ASP A 111 1.79 -2.12 -8.76
CA ASP A 111 2.87 -3.01 -8.33
C ASP A 111 2.53 -3.71 -7.02
N LEU A 112 1.85 -3.02 -6.08
CA LEU A 112 1.35 -3.63 -4.85
C LEU A 112 0.45 -4.82 -5.17
N PHE A 113 -0.59 -4.63 -5.97
CA PHE A 113 -1.55 -5.70 -6.26
C PHE A 113 -0.96 -6.81 -7.12
N ARG A 114 -0.12 -6.46 -8.09
CA ARG A 114 0.58 -7.43 -8.94
C ARG A 114 1.47 -8.36 -8.13
N LYS A 115 2.19 -7.83 -7.13
CA LYS A 115 3.09 -8.64 -6.28
C LYS A 115 2.35 -9.41 -5.21
N LYS A 116 1.28 -8.83 -4.65
CA LYS A 116 0.64 -9.35 -3.44
C LYS A 116 -0.59 -10.19 -3.66
N ILE A 117 -1.31 -10.04 -4.78
CA ILE A 117 -2.52 -10.83 -5.04
C ILE A 117 -2.19 -12.11 -5.81
N LYS A 118 -2.61 -13.24 -5.25
CA LYS A 118 -2.51 -14.54 -5.89
C LYS A 118 -3.56 -14.67 -7.00
N VAL A 119 -3.10 -14.67 -8.24
CA VAL A 119 -3.93 -14.99 -9.41
C VAL A 119 -3.83 -16.49 -9.66
N LYS A 120 -4.95 -17.20 -9.51
CA LYS A 120 -5.11 -18.58 -9.96
C LYS A 120 -5.72 -18.61 -11.37
#